data_AF-A0A180FCS7-F1
#
_entry.id   AF-A0A180FCS7-F1
#
_cell.length_a   1.000
_cell.length_b   1.000
_cell.length_c   1.000
_cell.angle_alpha   90.00
_cell.angle_beta   90.00
_cell.angle_gamma   90.00
#
_symmetry.space_group_name_H-M   'P 1'
#
loop_
_entity.id
_entity.type
_entity.pdbx_description
1 polymer ?
#
loop_
_entity_poly.entity_id
_entity_poly.type
_entity_poly.pdbx_seq_one_letter_code
_entity_poly.pdbx_strand_id
1 'polypeptide(L)'
;MNVPPFVIFQDPSLEAMATIYPITPDELQNIPGVGAGKAKRYGNEFIALIKKHVEENEIERPEDLRVRTVANKSKVKVSIIQRIDRKVALEEIALTNGLEFTELLDEIEAIVYSGTRINIDYFLKDVMDEDHIEEIYSYFKESETDNLEIAVDELGGDYTEEEIRLIRIKFLSEMAN
;
A
#
# COMPACT_ATOMS: atom_id res chain seq x y z
N MET A 1 8.31 31.02 -32.43
CA MET A 1 8.44 29.59 -32.80
C MET A 1 7.24 29.23 -33.65
N ASN A 2 7.41 28.54 -34.78
CA ASN A 2 6.37 28.30 -35.79
C ASN A 2 6.17 26.78 -36.00
N VAL A 3 5.86 26.06 -34.92
CA VAL A 3 5.65 24.61 -34.93
C VAL A 3 4.15 24.35 -34.77
N PRO A 4 3.52 23.50 -35.60
CA PRO A 4 2.09 23.23 -35.48
C PRO A 4 1.73 22.68 -34.08
N PRO A 5 0.61 23.12 -33.46
CA PRO A 5 0.25 22.74 -32.09
C PRO A 5 0.21 21.23 -31.84
N PHE A 6 -0.30 20.44 -32.79
CA PHE A 6 -0.39 18.98 -32.69
C PHE A 6 0.96 18.26 -32.60
N VAL A 7 2.06 18.92 -33.01
CA VAL A 7 3.43 18.38 -32.91
C VAL A 7 3.93 18.48 -31.46
N ILE A 8 3.40 19.43 -30.69
CA ILE A 8 3.75 19.63 -29.29
C ILE A 8 3.08 18.55 -28.45
N PHE A 9 1.74 18.52 -28.42
CA PHE A 9 0.95 17.47 -27.81
C PHE A 9 -0.16 17.03 -28.76
N GLN A 10 -0.38 15.72 -28.86
CA GLN A 10 -1.50 15.17 -29.63
C GLN A 10 -2.77 15.18 -28.78
N ASP A 11 -3.93 15.10 -29.42
CA ASP A 11 -5.23 15.14 -28.75
C ASP A 11 -5.35 14.15 -27.58
N PRO A 12 -4.88 12.88 -27.67
CA PRO A 12 -4.92 11.97 -26.53
C PRO A 12 -4.14 12.46 -25.30
N SER A 13 -3.01 13.14 -25.52
CA SER A 13 -2.23 13.73 -24.42
C SER A 13 -2.98 14.91 -23.79
N LEU A 14 -3.65 15.74 -24.60
CA LEU A 14 -4.42 16.89 -24.12
C LEU A 14 -5.68 16.45 -23.36
N GLU A 15 -6.40 15.44 -23.87
CA GLU A 15 -7.55 14.82 -23.18
C GLU A 15 -7.12 14.22 -21.83
N ALA A 16 -6.00 13.50 -21.80
CA ALA A 16 -5.45 12.95 -20.56
C ALA A 16 -5.05 14.06 -19.56
N MET A 17 -4.42 15.16 -20.01
CA MET A 17 -4.13 16.32 -19.15
C MET A 17 -5.39 16.96 -18.60
N ALA A 18 -6.46 17.05 -19.40
CA ALA A 18 -7.76 17.60 -19.00
C ALA A 18 -8.54 16.68 -18.05
N THR A 19 -8.10 15.44 -17.86
CA THR A 19 -8.73 14.45 -16.97
C THR A 19 -7.93 14.27 -15.68
N ILE A 20 -6.60 14.21 -15.79
CA ILE A 20 -5.69 13.91 -14.67
C ILE A 20 -5.22 15.18 -13.96
N TYR A 21 -5.26 16.33 -14.65
CA TYR A 21 -4.84 17.64 -14.14
C TYR A 21 -3.40 17.67 -13.55
N PRO A 22 -2.36 17.30 -14.32
CA PRO A 22 -0.99 17.32 -13.83
C PRO A 22 -0.52 18.75 -13.53
N ILE A 23 -0.02 19.00 -12.31
CA ILE A 23 0.51 20.32 -11.89
C ILE A 23 2.00 20.27 -11.52
N THR A 24 2.65 19.13 -11.71
CA THR A 24 4.10 18.99 -11.53
C THR A 24 4.75 18.40 -12.77
N PRO A 25 6.06 18.64 -13.00
CA PRO A 25 6.77 18.06 -14.13
C PRO A 25 6.77 16.52 -14.14
N ASP A 26 6.71 15.90 -12.96
CA ASP A 26 6.69 14.44 -12.83
C ASP A 26 5.31 13.88 -13.16
N GLU A 27 4.23 14.50 -12.66
CA GLU A 27 2.85 14.16 -13.05
C GLU A 27 2.65 14.31 -14.56
N LEU A 28 3.20 15.38 -15.15
CA LEU A 28 3.08 15.63 -16.59
C LEU A 28 3.80 14.57 -17.43
N GLN A 29 4.92 14.02 -16.95
CA GLN A 29 5.65 12.94 -17.63
C GLN A 29 4.90 11.60 -17.60
N ASN A 30 3.98 11.42 -16.66
CA ASN A 30 3.12 10.23 -16.61
C ASN A 30 1.97 10.27 -17.62
N ILE A 31 1.77 11.40 -18.31
CA ILE A 31 0.75 11.53 -19.35
C ILE A 31 1.19 10.78 -20.63
N PRO A 32 0.33 9.93 -21.22
CA PRO A 32 0.63 9.25 -22.48
C PRO A 32 1.08 10.22 -23.59
N GLY A 33 2.22 9.94 -24.21
CA GLY A 33 2.79 10.78 -25.28
C GLY A 33 3.62 11.98 -24.79
N VAL A 34 3.82 12.13 -23.48
CA VAL A 34 4.61 13.21 -22.87
C VAL A 34 5.91 12.68 -22.27
N GLY A 35 6.93 12.52 -23.13
CA GLY A 35 8.28 12.20 -22.64
C GLY A 35 8.98 13.38 -21.97
N ALA A 36 10.06 13.09 -21.22
CA ALA A 36 10.86 14.06 -20.48
C ALA A 36 11.29 15.30 -21.31
N GLY A 37 11.62 15.11 -22.59
CA GLY A 37 11.98 16.21 -23.48
C GLY A 37 10.84 17.21 -23.74
N LYS A 38 9.60 16.71 -23.91
CA LYS A 38 8.41 17.55 -24.10
C LYS A 38 7.99 18.21 -22.79
N ALA A 39 8.01 17.46 -21.69
CA ALA A 39 7.73 18.00 -20.36
C ALA A 39 8.67 19.15 -20.00
N LYS A 40 9.99 19.00 -20.24
CA LYS A 40 10.97 20.05 -19.98
C LYS A 40 10.81 21.27 -20.90
N ARG A 41 10.49 21.06 -22.18
CA ARG A 41 10.48 22.13 -23.19
C ARG A 41 9.17 22.91 -23.23
N TYR A 42 8.04 22.25 -22.97
CA TYR A 42 6.69 22.83 -23.13
C TYR A 42 5.83 22.70 -21.87
N GLY A 43 6.21 21.85 -20.92
CA GLY A 43 5.36 21.48 -19.79
C GLY A 43 5.07 22.61 -18.81
N ASN A 44 5.99 23.56 -18.61
CA ASN A 44 5.81 24.62 -17.61
C ASN A 44 4.58 25.49 -17.85
N GLU A 45 4.29 25.85 -19.11
CA GLU A 45 3.12 26.67 -19.46
C GLU A 45 1.81 25.90 -19.24
N PHE A 46 1.81 24.60 -19.59
CA PHE A 46 0.66 23.72 -19.38
C PHE A 46 0.41 23.49 -17.89
N ILE A 47 1.45 23.17 -17.12
CA ILE A 47 1.37 23.00 -15.67
C ILE A 47 0.82 24.28 -15.02
N ALA A 48 1.32 25.45 -15.38
CA ALA A 48 0.84 26.71 -14.83
C ALA A 48 -0.64 26.96 -15.15
N LEU A 49 -1.06 26.69 -16.39
CA LEU A 49 -2.45 26.82 -16.82
C LEU A 49 -3.38 25.85 -16.10
N ILE A 50 -3.01 24.58 -16.05
CA ILE A 50 -3.77 23.52 -15.39
C ILE A 50 -3.87 23.80 -13.89
N LYS A 51 -2.76 24.19 -13.26
CA LYS A 51 -2.73 24.56 -11.84
C LYS A 51 -3.67 25.72 -11.53
N LYS A 52 -3.61 26.78 -12.34
CA LYS A 52 -4.52 27.92 -12.21
C LYS A 52 -5.99 27.48 -12.35
N HIS A 53 -6.30 26.65 -13.34
CA HIS A 53 -7.66 26.15 -13.55
C HIS A 53 -8.17 25.32 -12.36
N VAL A 54 -7.32 24.45 -11.81
CA VAL A 54 -7.63 23.66 -10.61
C VAL A 54 -7.91 24.56 -9.41
N GLU A 55 -7.07 25.56 -9.17
CA GLU A 55 -7.22 26.51 -8.05
C GLU A 55 -8.48 27.38 -8.19
N GLU A 56 -8.74 27.93 -9.37
CA GLU A 56 -9.88 28.83 -9.60
C GLU A 56 -11.25 28.11 -9.55
N ASN A 57 -11.27 26.81 -9.82
CA ASN A 57 -12.50 26.02 -9.88
C ASN A 57 -12.60 25.01 -8.74
N GLU A 58 -11.69 25.07 -7.76
CA GLU A 58 -11.64 24.18 -6.59
C GLU A 58 -11.72 22.68 -6.98
N ILE A 59 -11.03 22.31 -8.06
CA ILE A 59 -11.08 20.95 -8.61
C ILE A 59 -10.32 19.98 -7.69
N GLU A 60 -11.00 18.96 -7.19
CA GLU A 60 -10.35 17.85 -6.51
C GLU A 60 -9.71 16.91 -7.55
N ARG A 61 -8.37 16.84 -7.55
CA ARG A 61 -7.63 16.08 -8.57
C ARG A 61 -7.51 14.60 -8.20
N PRO A 62 -7.64 13.68 -9.16
CA PRO A 62 -7.39 12.25 -8.93
C PRO A 62 -6.00 11.96 -8.33
N GLU A 63 -4.98 12.68 -8.79
CA GLU A 63 -3.61 12.54 -8.28
C GLU A 63 -3.48 13.00 -6.82
N ASP A 64 -4.20 14.04 -6.39
CA ASP A 64 -4.18 14.49 -4.98
C ASP A 64 -4.81 13.46 -4.05
N LEU A 65 -5.92 12.86 -4.46
CA LEU A 65 -6.56 11.77 -3.74
C LEU A 65 -5.62 10.56 -3.64
N ARG A 66 -4.91 10.24 -4.72
CA ARG A 66 -3.92 9.14 -4.72
C ARG A 66 -2.73 9.44 -3.81
N VAL A 67 -2.16 10.65 -3.85
CA VAL A 67 -1.03 11.02 -2.98
C VAL A 67 -1.45 11.03 -1.51
N ARG A 68 -2.64 11.55 -1.19
CA ARG A 68 -3.19 11.52 0.18
C ARG A 68 -3.40 10.10 0.69
N THR A 69 -3.96 9.21 -0.13
CA THR A 69 -4.17 7.79 0.24
C THR A 69 -2.85 7.05 0.43
N VAL A 70 -1.87 7.23 -0.47
CA VAL A 70 -0.53 6.61 -0.31
C VAL A 70 0.20 7.16 0.92
N ALA A 71 0.19 8.47 1.14
CA ALA A 71 0.83 9.08 2.32
C ALA A 71 0.17 8.64 3.63
N ASN A 72 -1.16 8.48 3.65
CA ASN A 72 -1.87 7.95 4.81
C ASN A 72 -1.54 6.47 5.05
N LYS A 73 -1.47 5.64 4.00
CA LYS A 73 -1.03 4.23 4.11
C LYS A 73 0.38 4.12 4.70
N SER A 74 1.33 4.94 4.24
CA SER A 74 2.69 4.95 4.81
C SER A 74 2.72 5.36 6.28
N LYS A 75 1.89 6.33 6.69
CA LYS A 75 1.79 6.73 8.12
C LYS A 75 1.19 5.62 8.98
N VAL A 76 0.15 4.95 8.48
CA VAL A 76 -0.48 3.81 9.16
C VAL A 76 0.54 2.69 9.37
N LYS A 77 1.30 2.29 8.33
CA LYS A 77 2.34 1.26 8.47
C LYS A 77 3.40 1.61 9.50
N VAL A 78 3.89 2.86 9.51
CA VAL A 78 4.86 3.31 10.52
C VAL A 78 4.26 3.28 11.93
N SER A 79 2.99 3.69 12.09
CA SER A 79 2.25 3.62 13.36
C SER A 79 2.13 2.18 13.87
N ILE A 80 1.78 1.24 12.99
CA ILE A 80 1.67 -0.20 13.30
C ILE A 80 3.03 -0.73 13.80
N ILE A 81 4.11 -0.54 13.04
CA ILE A 81 5.46 -1.01 13.40
C ILE A 81 5.86 -0.51 14.80
N GLN A 82 5.74 0.81 15.03
CA GLN A 82 6.13 1.42 16.31
C GLN A 82 5.32 0.90 17.51
N ARG A 83 4.06 0.52 17.30
CA ARG A 83 3.19 -0.01 18.36
C ARG A 83 3.46 -1.48 18.63
N ILE A 84 3.74 -2.27 17.59
CA ILE A 84 4.21 -3.65 17.74
C ILE A 84 5.54 -3.68 18.53
N ASP A 85 6.48 -2.79 18.22
CA ASP A 85 7.75 -2.67 18.98
C ASP A 85 7.54 -2.35 20.47
N ARG A 86 6.44 -1.65 20.79
CA ARG A 86 6.02 -1.34 22.17
C ARG A 86 5.16 -2.42 22.79
N LYS A 87 4.92 -3.53 22.08
CA LYS A 87 4.09 -4.66 22.51
C LYS A 87 2.65 -4.27 22.84
N VAL A 88 2.08 -3.35 22.06
CA VAL A 88 0.66 -2.96 22.16
C VAL A 88 -0.20 -4.05 21.52
N ALA A 89 -1.28 -4.46 22.18
CA ALA A 89 -2.19 -5.49 21.65
C ALA A 89 -2.72 -5.13 20.25
N LEU A 90 -2.82 -6.11 19.35
CA LEU A 90 -3.12 -5.84 17.94
C LEU A 90 -4.51 -5.23 17.76
N GLU A 91 -5.50 -5.59 18.58
CA GLU A 91 -6.84 -4.99 18.54
C GLU A 91 -6.81 -3.50 18.91
N GLU A 92 -5.95 -3.08 19.84
CA GLU A 92 -5.75 -1.67 20.17
C GLU A 92 -5.08 -0.92 19.01
N ILE A 93 -4.14 -1.58 18.30
CA ILE A 93 -3.52 -1.03 17.10
C ILE A 93 -4.57 -0.84 16.00
N ALA A 94 -5.45 -1.81 15.77
CA ALA A 94 -6.54 -1.71 14.80
C ALA A 94 -7.44 -0.51 15.13
N LEU A 95 -7.95 -0.46 16.36
CA LEU A 95 -8.83 0.60 16.84
C LEU A 95 -8.20 1.99 16.73
N THR A 96 -6.93 2.14 17.10
CA THR A 96 -6.26 3.45 17.05
C THR A 96 -6.02 3.95 15.63
N ASN A 97 -5.91 3.04 14.66
CA ASN A 97 -5.75 3.39 13.25
C ASN A 97 -7.09 3.39 12.49
N GLY A 98 -8.21 3.10 13.17
CA GLY A 98 -9.55 3.06 12.57
C GLY A 98 -9.70 1.93 11.55
N LEU A 99 -9.05 0.80 11.80
CA LEU A 99 -9.06 -0.40 10.96
C LEU A 99 -9.90 -1.49 11.62
N GLU A 100 -10.57 -2.30 10.80
CA GLU A 100 -11.03 -3.62 11.21
C GLU A 100 -9.82 -4.55 11.45
N PHE A 101 -10.00 -5.62 12.22
CA PHE A 101 -8.89 -6.51 12.56
C PHE A 101 -8.28 -7.18 11.32
N THR A 102 -9.12 -7.60 10.37
CA THR A 102 -8.68 -8.16 9.08
C THR A 102 -7.89 -7.17 8.23
N GLU A 103 -8.28 -5.88 8.23
CA GLU A 103 -7.54 -4.81 7.55
C GLU A 103 -6.18 -4.54 8.23
N LEU A 104 -6.11 -4.65 9.56
CA LEU A 104 -4.84 -4.60 10.27
C LEU A 104 -3.93 -5.77 9.86
N LEU A 105 -4.46 -7.00 9.79
CA LEU A 105 -3.69 -8.16 9.33
C LEU A 105 -3.16 -7.96 7.91
N ASP A 106 -3.96 -7.39 6.99
CA ASP A 106 -3.52 -7.06 5.63
C ASP A 106 -2.33 -6.08 5.63
N GLU A 107 -2.41 -5.03 6.46
CA GLU A 107 -1.34 -4.05 6.59
C GLU A 107 -0.07 -4.65 7.21
N ILE A 108 -0.21 -5.53 8.22
CA ILE A 108 0.90 -6.25 8.85
C ILE A 108 1.57 -7.21 7.86
N GLU A 109 0.80 -7.99 7.10
CA GLU A 109 1.32 -8.86 6.03
C GLU A 109 2.10 -8.03 5.01
N ALA A 110 1.55 -6.91 4.57
CA ALA A 110 2.22 -6.01 3.63
C ALA A 110 3.51 -5.39 4.22
N ILE A 111 3.59 -5.18 5.54
CA ILE A 111 4.83 -4.78 6.23
C ILE A 111 5.86 -5.92 6.19
N VAL A 112 5.46 -7.14 6.52
CA VAL A 112 6.37 -8.31 6.50
C VAL A 112 6.88 -8.58 5.08
N TYR A 113 6.02 -8.53 4.07
CA TYR A 113 6.42 -8.69 2.66
C TYR A 113 7.36 -7.61 2.14
N SER A 114 7.37 -6.43 2.77
CA SER A 114 8.36 -5.40 2.47
C SER A 114 9.76 -5.70 3.02
N GLY A 115 9.93 -6.82 3.74
CA GLY A 115 11.17 -7.23 4.40
C GLY A 115 11.35 -6.64 5.80
N THR A 116 10.31 -6.01 6.37
CA THR A 116 10.38 -5.47 7.73
C THR A 116 10.12 -6.57 8.74
N ARG A 117 11.08 -6.78 9.65
CA ARG A 117 10.90 -7.70 10.77
C ARG A 117 10.04 -7.09 11.85
N ILE A 118 9.06 -7.86 12.28
CA ILE A 118 8.20 -7.58 13.42
C ILE A 118 8.12 -8.81 14.33
N ASN A 119 7.84 -8.61 15.60
CA ASN A 119 7.60 -9.70 16.55
C ASN A 119 6.23 -9.49 17.19
N ILE A 120 5.32 -10.45 16.99
CA ILE A 120 3.98 -10.45 17.58
C ILE A 120 3.80 -11.56 18.61
N ASP A 121 4.89 -12.19 19.09
CA ASP A 121 4.85 -13.34 20.01
C ASP A 121 4.16 -12.99 21.33
N TYR A 122 4.27 -11.73 21.77
CA TYR A 122 3.60 -11.25 22.97
C TYR A 122 2.08 -11.34 22.83
N PHE A 123 1.56 -11.08 21.63
CA PHE A 123 0.13 -11.13 21.36
C PHE A 123 -0.35 -12.56 21.17
N LEU A 124 0.39 -13.38 20.41
CA LEU A 124 0.03 -14.78 20.16
C LEU A 124 -0.14 -15.57 21.47
N LYS A 125 0.76 -15.37 22.43
CA LYS A 125 0.72 -16.03 23.74
C LYS A 125 -0.48 -15.64 24.60
N ASP A 126 -1.08 -14.48 24.33
CA ASP A 126 -2.23 -13.99 25.07
C ASP A 126 -3.56 -14.47 24.47
N VAL A 127 -3.59 -14.81 23.18
CA VAL A 127 -4.83 -15.09 22.42
C VAL A 127 -4.91 -16.49 21.80
N MET A 128 -3.82 -17.26 21.80
CA MET A 128 -3.76 -18.62 21.23
C MET A 128 -3.10 -19.60 22.20
N ASP A 129 -3.58 -20.85 22.17
CA ASP A 129 -2.96 -21.96 22.89
C ASP A 129 -1.59 -22.32 22.27
N GLU A 130 -0.63 -22.70 23.11
CA GLU A 130 0.75 -23.00 22.67
C GLU A 130 0.79 -24.15 21.66
N ASP A 131 -0.07 -25.16 21.83
CA ASP A 131 -0.20 -26.28 20.88
C ASP A 131 -0.66 -25.80 19.49
N HIS A 132 -1.64 -24.89 19.41
CA HIS A 132 -2.12 -24.34 18.15
C HIS A 132 -1.02 -23.53 17.44
N ILE A 133 -0.26 -22.75 18.21
CA ILE A 133 0.89 -21.98 17.69
C ILE A 133 1.90 -22.95 17.07
N GLU A 134 2.27 -24.03 17.77
CA GLU A 134 3.26 -25.00 17.31
C GLU A 134 2.80 -25.77 16.07
N GLU A 135 1.54 -26.20 16.02
CA GLU A 135 0.99 -26.95 14.89
C GLU A 135 0.94 -26.13 13.60
N ILE A 136 0.34 -24.94 13.64
CA ILE A 136 0.27 -24.05 12.47
C ILE A 136 1.68 -23.61 12.04
N TYR A 137 2.58 -23.35 12.99
CA TYR A 137 3.95 -22.95 12.66
C TYR A 137 4.71 -24.10 11.98
N SER A 138 4.50 -25.33 12.45
CA SER A 138 5.10 -26.53 11.85
C SER A 138 4.58 -26.76 10.43
N TYR A 139 3.28 -26.54 10.18
CA TYR A 139 2.71 -26.56 8.83
C TYR A 139 3.46 -25.63 7.87
N PHE A 140 3.64 -24.35 8.23
CA PHE A 140 4.34 -23.40 7.35
C PHE A 140 5.82 -23.74 7.15
N LYS A 141 6.47 -24.36 8.13
CA LYS A 141 7.86 -24.80 8.04
C LYS A 141 8.06 -25.97 7.06
N GLU A 142 7.06 -26.83 6.94
CA GLU A 142 7.08 -28.00 6.05
C GLU A 142 6.46 -27.73 4.68
N SER A 143 5.62 -26.69 4.57
CA SER A 143 4.98 -26.28 3.33
C SER A 143 5.96 -25.74 2.29
N GLU A 144 5.68 -26.01 1.01
CA GLU A 144 6.39 -25.42 -0.13
C GLU A 144 5.88 -24.01 -0.49
N THR A 145 4.79 -23.55 0.13
CA THR A 145 4.15 -22.26 -0.16
C THR A 145 3.58 -21.60 1.08
N ASP A 146 3.66 -20.27 1.14
CA ASP A 146 2.96 -19.47 2.14
C ASP A 146 1.55 -19.06 1.71
N ASN A 147 0.97 -19.61 0.63
CA ASN A 147 -0.35 -19.18 0.16
C ASN A 147 -1.43 -19.37 1.24
N LEU A 148 -2.16 -18.30 1.57
CA LEU A 148 -3.17 -18.30 2.62
C LEU A 148 -4.37 -19.20 2.29
N GLU A 149 -4.86 -19.19 1.05
CA GLU A 149 -6.00 -20.01 0.62
C GLU A 149 -5.70 -21.51 0.79
N ILE A 150 -4.49 -21.92 0.40
CA ILE A 150 -4.01 -23.30 0.59
C ILE A 150 -3.90 -23.63 2.08
N ALA A 151 -3.35 -22.73 2.89
CA ALA A 151 -3.25 -22.94 4.34
C ALA A 151 -4.63 -23.07 4.99
N VAL A 152 -5.61 -22.27 4.58
CA VAL A 152 -7.00 -22.35 5.06
C VAL A 152 -7.69 -23.64 4.59
N ASP A 153 -7.43 -24.12 3.38
CA ASP A 153 -8.00 -25.39 2.91
C ASP A 153 -7.46 -26.60 3.69
N GLU A 154 -6.18 -26.58 4.06
CA GLU A 154 -5.51 -27.67 4.80
C GLU A 154 -5.79 -27.60 6.32
N LEU A 155 -5.86 -26.40 6.91
CA LEU A 155 -5.95 -26.18 8.36
C LEU A 155 -7.32 -25.68 8.84
N GLY A 156 -8.17 -25.16 7.95
CA GLY A 156 -9.40 -24.44 8.29
C GLY A 156 -10.51 -25.28 8.92
N GLY A 157 -10.32 -26.60 9.04
CA GLY A 157 -11.18 -27.48 9.83
C GLY A 157 -10.94 -27.38 11.34
N ASP A 158 -9.69 -27.10 11.74
CA ASP A 158 -9.24 -27.09 13.13
C ASP A 158 -8.88 -25.67 13.63
N TYR A 159 -8.63 -24.74 12.70
CA TYR A 159 -8.15 -23.39 13.00
C TYR A 159 -8.93 -22.32 12.24
N THR A 160 -9.07 -21.14 12.85
CA THR A 160 -9.65 -19.98 12.16
C THR A 160 -8.66 -19.35 11.19
N GLU A 161 -9.19 -18.66 10.17
CA GLU A 161 -8.35 -17.91 9.22
C GLU A 161 -7.46 -16.88 9.96
N GLU A 162 -7.98 -16.21 10.98
CA GLU A 162 -7.21 -15.22 11.76
C GLU A 162 -6.02 -15.86 12.48
N GLU A 163 -6.21 -17.02 13.12
CA GLU A 163 -5.13 -17.79 13.75
C GLU A 163 -4.06 -18.20 12.72
N ILE A 164 -4.49 -18.73 11.57
CA ILE A 164 -3.59 -19.12 10.48
C ILE A 164 -2.77 -17.91 10.00
N ARG A 165 -3.43 -16.76 9.78
CA ARG A 165 -2.77 -15.52 9.35
C ARG A 165 -1.77 -15.00 10.37
N LEU A 166 -2.12 -15.02 11.66
CA LEU A 166 -1.24 -14.58 12.75
C LEU A 166 0.05 -15.40 12.81
N ILE A 167 -0.05 -16.73 12.73
CA ILE A 167 1.14 -17.59 12.73
C ILE A 167 1.94 -17.46 11.44
N ARG A 168 1.27 -17.31 10.30
CA ARG A 168 1.90 -17.04 9.02
C ARG A 168 2.71 -15.74 9.04
N ILE A 169 2.17 -14.67 9.62
CA ILE A 169 2.87 -13.38 9.83
C ILE A 169 4.14 -13.60 10.64
N LYS A 170 4.04 -14.32 11.77
CA LYS A 170 5.21 -14.68 12.59
C LYS A 170 6.25 -15.44 11.76
N PHE A 171 5.84 -16.51 11.07
CA PHE A 171 6.72 -17.35 10.26
C PHE A 171 7.44 -16.54 9.18
N LEU A 172 6.72 -15.76 8.38
CA LEU A 172 7.30 -14.96 7.30
C LEU A 172 8.25 -13.87 7.84
N SER A 173 7.91 -13.25 8.98
CA SER A 173 8.77 -12.25 9.62
C SER A 173 10.10 -12.85 10.10
N GLU A 174 10.09 -14.10 10.59
CA GLU A 174 11.30 -14.81 11.00
C GLU A 174 12.13 -15.31 9.80
N MET A 175 11.46 -15.70 8.72
CA MET A 175 12.10 -16.23 7.50
C MET A 175 12.57 -15.14 6.53
N ALA A 176 12.15 -13.88 6.67
CA ALA A 176 12.65 -12.75 5.90
C ALA A 176 14.15 -12.50 6.21
N ASN A 177 15.01 -13.26 5.52
CA ASN A 177 16.48 -13.26 5.56
C ASN A 177 17.03 -13.72 4.21
#